data_AF-A0A3C1A3L7-F1
#
_entry.id   AF-A0A3C1A3L7-F1
#
_cell.length_a   1.000
_cell.length_b   1.000
_cell.length_c   1.000
_cell.angle_alpha   90.00
_cell.angle_beta   90.00
_cell.angle_gamma   90.00
#
_symmetry.space_group_name_H-M   'P 1'
#
loop_
_entity.id
_entity.type
_entity.pdbx_description
1 polymer ?
#
loop_
_entity_poly.entity_id
_entity_poly.type
_entity_poly.pdbx_seq_one_letter_code
_entity_poly.pdbx_strand_id
1 'polypeptide(L)'
;MGSIRDTYTRYPTTGPVLPAMGYGEKQIEELEATINSTPCDLVLVATPIDLRRLIDIEKPSDRVRYELEEISHPNLEEIIRERLG
;
A
#
# COMPACT_ATOMS: atom_id res chain seq x y z
N MET A 1 3.04 15.72 0.19
CA MET A 1 2.54 17.08 0.50
C MET A 1 1.15 16.98 1.13
N GLY A 2 0.51 18.08 1.55
CA GLY A 2 -0.91 18.07 1.97
C GLY A 2 -1.30 16.95 2.93
N SER A 3 -2.28 16.14 2.54
CA SER A 3 -2.85 15.06 3.37
C SER A 3 -1.83 13.98 3.78
N ILE A 4 -0.77 13.80 2.99
CA ILE A 4 0.32 12.87 3.32
C ILE A 4 1.13 13.40 4.51
N ARG A 5 1.38 14.71 4.60
CA ARG A 5 2.06 15.32 5.76
C ARG A 5 1.21 15.19 7.02
N ASP A 6 -0.09 15.43 6.88
CA ASP A 6 -1.05 15.27 7.97
C ASP A 6 -1.09 13.81 8.45
N THR A 7 -0.96 12.85 7.52
CA THR A 7 -0.86 11.42 7.84
C THR A 7 0.35 11.11 8.70
N TYR A 8 1.55 11.60 8.35
CA TYR A 8 2.73 11.41 9.21
C TYR A 8 2.57 12.05 10.59
N THR A 9 1.86 13.17 10.67
CA THR A 9 1.59 13.85 11.95
C THR A 9 0.62 13.04 12.80
N ARG A 10 -0.41 12.46 12.19
CA ARG A 10 -1.41 11.63 12.85
C ARG A 10 -0.88 10.25 13.24
N TYR A 11 0.01 9.69 12.43
CA TYR A 11 0.59 8.36 12.59
C TYR A 11 2.13 8.45 12.63
N PRO A 12 2.70 8.95 13.74
CA PRO A 12 4.14 9.20 13.84
C PRO A 12 4.98 7.91 13.76
N THR A 13 4.38 6.74 13.99
CA THR A 13 5.02 5.43 13.89
C THR A 13 5.02 4.83 12.49
N THR A 14 4.47 5.53 11.49
CA THR A 14 4.48 5.08 10.07
C THR A 14 5.91 4.76 9.61
N GLY A 15 6.91 5.47 10.14
CA GLY A 15 8.31 5.21 9.83
C GLY A 15 8.67 5.61 8.40
N PRO A 16 9.64 4.94 7.76
CA PRO A 16 10.21 5.36 6.48
C PRO A 16 9.43 4.87 5.25
N VAL A 17 8.13 4.64 5.36
CA VAL A 17 7.27 4.26 4.22
C VAL A 17 6.34 5.41 3.85
N LEU A 18 6.03 5.54 2.56
CA LEU A 18 5.06 6.50 2.05
C LEU A 18 3.63 5.93 2.23
N PRO A 19 2.78 6.53 3.07
CA PRO A 19 1.44 5.99 3.29
C PRO A 19 0.49 6.32 2.13
N ALA A 20 -0.29 5.33 1.70
CA ALA A 20 -1.37 5.47 0.72
C ALA A 20 -2.74 5.38 1.41
N MET A 21 -3.16 6.48 2.06
CA MET A 21 -4.33 6.49 2.95
C MET A 21 -5.69 6.63 2.25
N GLY A 22 -5.71 6.92 0.95
CA GLY A 22 -6.94 7.10 0.19
C GLY A 22 -6.67 7.45 -1.27
N TYR A 23 -7.71 7.37 -2.09
CA TYR A 23 -7.64 7.49 -3.55
C TYR A 23 -8.69 8.47 -4.11
N GLY A 24 -9.04 9.51 -3.35
CA GLY A 24 -9.74 10.65 -3.94
C GLY A 24 -8.82 11.39 -4.91
N GLU A 25 -9.40 12.13 -5.87
CA GLU A 25 -8.67 12.84 -6.94
C GLU A 25 -7.45 13.62 -6.42
N LYS A 26 -7.65 14.49 -5.42
CA LYS A 26 -6.56 15.23 -4.77
C LYS A 26 -5.50 14.34 -4.10
N GLN A 27 -5.90 13.21 -3.50
CA GLN A 27 -4.95 12.30 -2.84
C GLN A 27 -4.11 11.54 -3.86
N ILE A 28 -4.70 11.20 -5.01
CA ILE A 28 -4.00 10.59 -6.15
C ILE A 28 -2.93 11.56 -6.67
N GLU A 29 -3.29 12.81 -6.92
CA GLU A 29 -2.35 13.86 -7.34
C GLU A 29 -1.23 14.09 -6.33
N GLU A 30 -1.57 14.19 -5.04
CA GLU A 30 -0.57 14.37 -3.97
C GLU A 30 0.38 13.17 -3.85
N LEU A 31 -0.13 11.94 -4.05
CA LEU A 31 0.66 10.71 -4.01
C LEU A 31 1.63 10.66 -5.19
N GLU A 32 1.14 10.90 -6.40
CA GLU A 32 1.94 10.93 -7.63
C GLU A 32 3.07 11.96 -7.53
N ALA A 33 2.73 13.20 -7.19
CA ALA A 33 3.72 14.28 -7.03
C ALA A 33 4.74 13.97 -5.93
N THR A 34 4.32 13.33 -4.84
CA THR A 34 5.22 12.93 -3.75
C THR A 34 6.18 11.81 -4.20
N ILE A 35 5.70 10.81 -4.92
CA ILE A 35 6.54 9.73 -5.46
C ILE A 35 7.54 10.29 -6.47
N ASN A 36 7.09 11.08 -7.43
CA ASN A 36 7.94 11.61 -8.51
C ASN A 36 8.95 12.66 -8.00
N SER A 37 8.67 13.37 -6.91
CA SER A 37 9.65 14.29 -6.27
C SER A 37 10.61 13.61 -5.27
N THR A 38 10.34 12.37 -4.86
CA THR A 38 11.20 11.66 -3.90
C THR A 38 12.52 11.22 -4.57
N PRO A 39 13.71 11.55 -4.04
CA PRO A 39 14.97 11.10 -4.61
C PRO A 39 15.20 9.62 -4.29
N CYS A 40 14.89 8.74 -5.25
CA CYS A 40 15.11 7.30 -5.16
C CYS A 40 15.36 6.69 -6.55
N ASP A 41 15.97 5.51 -6.58
CA ASP A 41 16.26 4.78 -7.83
C ASP A 41 15.14 3.80 -8.22
N LEU A 42 14.30 3.38 -7.27
CA LEU A 42 13.24 2.38 -7.43
C LEU A 42 12.06 2.67 -6.50
N VAL A 43 10.84 2.45 -6.99
CA VAL A 43 9.61 2.48 -6.20
C VAL A 43 9.06 1.07 -6.03
N LEU A 44 8.94 0.60 -4.79
CA LEU A 44 8.29 -0.67 -4.47
C LEU A 44 6.82 -0.45 -4.12
N VAL A 45 5.93 -0.95 -4.97
CA VAL A 45 4.48 -0.93 -4.75
C VAL A 45 4.12 -2.13 -3.86
N ALA A 46 4.06 -1.88 -2.56
CA ALA A 46 3.73 -2.87 -1.53
C ALA A 46 2.25 -2.83 -1.08
N THR A 47 1.38 -2.17 -1.82
CA THR A 47 -0.06 -2.16 -1.58
C THR A 47 -0.73 -3.41 -2.17
N PRO A 48 -1.87 -3.88 -1.62
CA PRO A 48 -2.61 -5.00 -2.20
C PRO A 48 -3.03 -4.73 -3.66
N ILE A 49 -3.45 -3.50 -3.93
CA ILE A 49 -3.77 -3.02 -5.27
C ILE A 49 -2.50 -2.57 -6.00
N ASP A 50 -2.53 -2.60 -7.32
CA ASP A 50 -1.44 -2.09 -8.14
C ASP A 50 -1.58 -0.58 -8.36
N LEU A 51 -0.81 0.24 -7.63
CA LEU A 51 -0.87 1.71 -7.73
C LEU A 51 -0.51 2.23 -9.12
N ARG A 52 0.26 1.48 -9.91
CA ARG A 52 0.60 1.85 -11.30
C ARG A 52 -0.61 1.90 -12.23
N ARG A 53 -1.77 1.46 -11.75
CA ARG A 53 -3.07 1.58 -12.45
C ARG A 53 -3.82 2.87 -12.11
N LEU A 54 -3.35 3.63 -11.13
CA LEU A 54 -4.00 4.83 -10.59
C LEU A 54 -3.17 6.10 -10.80
N ILE A 55 -1.84 5.98 -10.85
CA ILE A 55 -0.89 7.10 -10.97
C ILE A 55 0.24 6.75 -11.94
N ASP A 56 0.82 7.79 -12.52
CA ASP A 56 2.01 7.70 -13.37
C ASP A 56 3.28 7.84 -12.53
N ILE A 57 4.02 6.74 -12.42
CA ILE A 57 5.30 6.69 -11.71
C ILE A 57 6.42 6.78 -12.75
N GLU A 58 7.12 7.91 -12.78
CA GLU A 58 8.20 8.18 -13.76
C GLU A 58 9.46 7.34 -13.49
N LYS A 59 9.62 6.90 -12.24
CA LYS A 59 10.75 6.09 -11.78
C LYS A 59 10.51 4.60 -12.06
N PRO A 60 11.58 3.79 -12.20
CA PRO A 60 11.45 2.34 -12.19
C PRO A 60 10.58 1.90 -11.00
N SER A 61 9.61 1.03 -11.27
CA SER A 61 8.69 0.55 -10.24
C SER A 61 8.45 -0.95 -10.34
N ASP A 62 8.44 -1.62 -9.19
CA ASP A 62 8.13 -3.04 -9.09
C ASP A 62 7.03 -3.28 -8.05
N ARG A 63 6.28 -4.36 -8.24
CA ARG A 63 5.14 -4.70 -7.37
C ARG A 63 5.51 -5.86 -6.47
N VAL A 64 5.44 -5.60 -5.17
CA VAL A 64 5.56 -6.64 -4.14
C VAL A 64 4.23 -7.38 -4.04
N ARG A 65 4.29 -8.71 -4.04
CA ARG A 65 3.14 -9.57 -3.79
C ARG A 65 3.36 -10.34 -2.50
N TYR A 66 2.30 -10.48 -1.74
CA TYR A 66 2.24 -11.25 -0.52
C TYR A 66 0.85 -11.88 -0.44
N GLU A 67 0.78 -12.99 0.26
CA GLU A 67 -0.47 -13.69 0.56
C GLU A 67 -0.61 -13.84 2.07
N LEU A 68 -1.85 -14.01 2.51
CA LEU A 68 -2.13 -14.32 3.90
C LEU A 68 -1.69 -15.75 4.17
N GLU A 69 -0.85 -15.94 5.19
CA GLU A 69 -0.48 -17.25 5.70
C GLU A 69 -1.06 -17.40 7.12
N GLU A 70 -2.01 -18.33 7.28
CA GLU A 70 -2.59 -18.65 8.58
C GLU A 70 -1.65 -19.60 9.34
N ILE A 71 -1.02 -19.11 10.40
CA ILE A 71 -0.03 -19.86 11.18
C ILE A 71 -0.69 -20.78 12.23
N SER A 72 -1.96 -20.51 12.58
CA SER A 72 -2.69 -21.20 13.63
C SER A 72 -3.78 -22.12 13.09
N HIS A 73 -3.97 -23.25 13.76
CA HIS A 73 -5.02 -24.23 13.45
C HIS A 73 -6.08 -24.32 14.57
N PRO A 74 -7.35 -24.63 14.23
CA PRO A 74 -7.84 -24.83 12.87
C PRO A 74 -7.91 -23.51 12.09
N ASN A 75 -7.51 -23.55 10.84
CA ASN A 75 -7.53 -22.38 9.95
C ASN A 75 -8.94 -22.16 9.35
N LEU A 76 -9.15 -21.03 8.67
CA LEU A 76 -10.46 -20.69 8.12
C LEU A 76 -10.99 -21.76 7.16
N GLU A 77 -10.13 -22.34 6.32
CA GLU A 77 -10.50 -23.41 5.39
C GLU A 77 -11.01 -24.66 6.15
N GLU A 78 -10.31 -25.06 7.21
CA GLU A 78 -10.68 -26.20 8.05
C GLU A 78 -12.03 -25.97 8.74
N ILE A 79 -12.26 -24.77 9.29
CA ILE A 79 -13.54 -24.42 9.94
C ILE A 79 -14.69 -24.42 8.94
N ILE A 80 -14.47 -23.88 7.73
CA ILE A 80 -15.48 -23.88 6.67
C ILE A 80 -15.81 -25.31 6.26
N ARG A 81 -14.80 -26.16 6.08
CA ARG A 81 -14.99 -27.58 5.72
C ARG A 81 -15.72 -28.36 6.81
N GLU A 82 -15.41 -28.11 8.08
CA GLU A 82 -16.11 -28.77 9.20
C GLU A 82 -17.60 -28.40 9.24
N ARG A 83 -17.95 -27.14 8.97
CA ARG A 83 -19.33 -26.65 9.10
C ARG A 83 -20.20 -26.84 7.87
N LEU A 84 -19.60 -26.82 6.68
CA LEU A 84 -20.31 -26.75 5.39
C LEU A 84 -19.92 -27.86 4.41
N GLY A 85 -18.94 -28.70 4.76
CA GLY A 85 -18.47 -29.83 3.95
C GLY A 85 -19.21 -31.13 4.22
#